data_AF-A0A956MKP2-F1
#
_entry.id   AF-A0A956MKP2-F1
#
_cell.length_a   1.000
_cell.length_b   1.000
_cell.length_c   1.000
_cell.angle_alpha   90.00
_cell.angle_beta   90.00
_cell.angle_gamma   90.00
#
_symmetry.space_group_name_H-M   'P 1'
#
loop_
_entity.id
_entity.type
_entity.pdbx_description
1 polymer ?
#
loop_
_entity_poly.entity_id
_entity_poly.type
_entity_poly.pdbx_seq_one_letter_code
_entity_poly.pdbx_strand_id
1 'polypeptide(L)'
;MTPDRSHLLETRRVARTELPSAQTMLIVPAGRGLERLVTVSADRPRRIWPFVSKVPDRTQPSDPVNLVFHGTDARGVRAALMGLDGARAPGALMPGIPADACWRDAMGAVQIGFSEAAGWTGGVVQLELGSYDGVRVHVRLFDLGDFTVGNAHLDFLVPGTAEHAVLAWDAAAEVVRSELVRSGCLAGPVSVSERITPSPYRDIPGPVLAAAPADLREWLALPGAG
;
A
#
# COMPACT_ATOMS: atom_id res chain seq x y z
N MET A 1 -33.73 29.54 -37.72
CA MET A 1 -32.71 30.03 -36.77
C MET A 1 -32.55 28.97 -35.71
N THR A 2 -31.37 28.35 -35.66
CA THR A 2 -31.05 27.27 -34.72
C THR A 2 -29.85 27.77 -33.89
N PRO A 3 -29.87 27.74 -32.55
CA PRO A 3 -28.75 28.21 -31.76
C PRO A 3 -27.53 27.31 -31.97
N ASP A 4 -26.39 27.93 -32.24
CA ASP A 4 -25.11 27.23 -32.33
C ASP A 4 -24.74 26.62 -30.96
N ARG A 5 -24.23 25.38 -30.97
CA ARG A 5 -23.85 24.59 -29.79
C ARG A 5 -22.33 24.50 -29.60
N SER A 6 -21.57 25.37 -30.27
CA SER A 6 -20.10 25.40 -30.30
C SER A 6 -19.39 25.74 -28.98
N HIS A 7 -20.10 26.18 -27.92
CA HIS A 7 -19.50 26.78 -26.71
C HIS A 7 -19.60 25.97 -25.40
N LEU A 8 -19.88 24.65 -25.44
CA LEU A 8 -19.97 23.80 -24.24
C LEU A 8 -18.94 22.64 -24.20
N LEU A 9 -17.68 22.96 -24.51
CA LEU A 9 -16.53 22.07 -24.28
C LEU A 9 -15.33 22.83 -23.66
N GLU A 10 -15.59 23.68 -22.67
CA GLU A 10 -14.52 24.04 -21.72
C GLU A 10 -14.21 22.83 -20.84
N THR A 11 -13.29 22.00 -21.35
CA THR A 11 -12.63 20.95 -20.58
C THR A 11 -12.14 21.52 -19.25
N ARG A 12 -12.72 21.05 -18.14
CA ARG A 12 -12.11 21.16 -16.81
C ARG A 12 -10.79 20.41 -16.79
N ARG A 13 -9.74 21.06 -17.29
CA ARG A 13 -8.35 20.63 -17.10
C ARG A 13 -8.00 20.93 -15.65
N VAL A 14 -8.46 20.05 -14.75
CA VAL A 14 -8.03 20.06 -13.34
C VAL A 14 -6.51 20.10 -13.37
N ALA A 15 -5.94 21.14 -12.77
CA ALA A 15 -4.50 21.28 -12.72
C ALA A 15 -3.93 20.02 -12.07
N ARG A 16 -3.19 19.21 -12.84
CA ARG A 16 -2.35 18.16 -12.28
C ARG A 16 -1.29 18.90 -11.46
N THR A 17 -1.48 18.94 -10.15
CA THR A 17 -0.40 19.31 -9.23
C THR A 17 0.72 18.33 -9.49
N GLU A 18 1.80 18.79 -10.11
CA GLU A 18 2.97 17.95 -10.37
C GLU A 18 3.56 17.56 -9.01
N LEU A 19 3.33 16.30 -8.61
CA LEU A 19 3.93 15.74 -7.40
C LEU A 19 5.47 15.71 -7.61
N PRO A 20 6.28 16.12 -6.62
CA PRO A 20 7.71 16.25 -6.82
C PRO A 20 8.35 14.95 -7.29
N SER A 21 9.22 15.09 -8.28
CA SER A 21 9.53 14.01 -9.20
C SER A 21 10.72 13.15 -8.76
N ALA A 22 10.48 12.15 -7.89
CA ALA A 22 11.27 10.91 -7.76
C ALA A 22 10.73 9.98 -6.65
N GLN A 23 9.98 8.93 -7.01
CA GLN A 23 9.45 7.96 -6.03
C GLN A 23 10.20 6.62 -6.10
N THR A 24 11.16 6.43 -5.18
CA THR A 24 11.82 5.13 -4.97
C THR A 24 10.97 4.26 -4.04
N MET A 25 10.16 3.35 -4.59
CA MET A 25 9.37 2.41 -3.79
C MET A 25 10.24 1.30 -3.19
N LEU A 26 10.80 1.57 -2.01
CA LEU A 26 11.63 0.59 -1.33
C LEU A 26 10.77 -0.52 -0.72
N ILE A 27 10.80 -1.71 -1.33
CA ILE A 27 10.42 -2.97 -0.66
C ILE A 27 11.53 -3.30 0.34
N VAL A 28 11.60 -2.53 1.42
CA VAL A 28 12.15 -3.00 2.68
C VAL A 28 11.14 -3.93 3.29
N PRO A 29 11.58 -4.96 4.00
CA PRO A 29 10.73 -5.32 5.14
C PRO A 29 11.45 -5.22 6.52
N ALA A 30 11.75 -6.29 7.29
CA ALA A 30 12.20 -6.24 8.71
C ALA A 30 13.15 -7.35 9.27
N GLY A 31 14.36 -6.98 9.71
CA GLY A 31 15.46 -7.92 10.06
C GLY A 31 15.35 -8.70 11.39
N ARG A 32 16.37 -9.52 11.71
CA ARG A 32 16.45 -10.22 13.00
C ARG A 32 16.64 -9.24 14.16
N GLY A 33 15.61 -9.15 15.01
CA GLY A 33 15.58 -8.36 16.25
C GLY A 33 14.52 -7.27 16.18
N LEU A 34 13.39 -7.48 16.85
CA LEU A 34 12.21 -6.60 16.77
C LEU A 34 12.55 -5.14 17.10
N GLU A 35 13.46 -4.89 18.02
CA GLU A 35 13.85 -3.53 18.45
C GLU A 35 14.67 -2.72 17.43
N ARG A 36 15.18 -3.34 16.36
CA ARG A 36 16.27 -2.75 15.56
C ARG A 36 15.76 -1.82 14.47
N LEU A 37 16.38 -0.64 14.39
CA LEU A 37 16.23 0.25 13.24
C LEU A 37 17.08 -0.24 12.07
N VAL A 38 16.54 -0.06 10.87
CA VAL A 38 17.10 -0.49 9.59
C VAL A 38 17.40 0.71 8.71
N THR A 39 18.41 0.60 7.84
CA THR A 39 18.81 1.69 6.95
C THR A 39 18.13 1.56 5.59
N VAL A 40 17.19 2.46 5.33
CA VAL A 40 16.59 2.73 4.02
C VAL A 40 17.59 3.56 3.23
N SER A 41 18.14 3.01 2.15
CA SER A 41 19.13 3.69 1.30
C SER A 41 18.47 4.18 0.02
N ALA A 42 18.35 5.51 -0.13
CA ALA A 42 17.87 6.18 -1.32
C ALA A 42 18.84 7.33 -1.68
N ASP A 43 18.34 8.54 -1.94
CA ASP A 43 19.17 9.75 -2.08
C ASP A 43 19.95 10.08 -0.81
N ARG A 44 19.36 9.81 0.36
CA ARG A 44 19.96 9.95 1.69
C ARG A 44 19.59 8.75 2.56
N PRO A 45 20.54 8.15 3.30
CA PRO A 45 20.23 7.09 4.26
C PRO A 45 19.25 7.57 5.33
N ARG A 46 18.21 6.79 5.61
CA ARG A 46 17.23 7.03 6.68
C ARG A 46 17.14 5.79 7.57
N ARG A 47 17.01 6.00 8.89
CA ARG A 47 16.80 4.90 9.84
C ARG A 47 15.35 4.83 10.25
N ILE A 48 14.68 3.73 9.91
CA ILE A 48 13.29 3.45 10.30
C ILE A 48 13.20 2.22 11.19
N TRP A 49 12.11 2.11 11.93
CA TRP A 49 11.69 0.82 12.44
C TRP A 49 10.95 0.10 11.32
N PRO A 50 11.28 -1.16 11.01
CA PRO A 50 10.74 -1.85 9.84
C PRO A 50 9.30 -2.38 10.00
N PHE A 51 8.60 -1.94 11.05
CA PHE A 51 7.25 -2.35 11.37
C PHE A 51 6.39 -1.12 11.69
N VAL A 52 5.09 -1.30 11.55
CA VAL A 52 4.07 -0.43 12.14
C VAL A 52 3.52 -1.09 13.40
N SER A 53 3.02 -0.31 14.36
CA SER A 53 2.46 -0.84 15.62
C SER A 53 1.20 -0.08 16.05
N LYS A 54 0.53 -0.62 17.08
CA LYS A 54 -0.52 0.07 17.84
C LYS A 54 0.03 0.74 19.11
N VAL A 55 1.33 0.54 19.45
CA VAL A 55 1.98 1.03 20.68
C VAL A 55 3.40 1.57 20.42
N PRO A 56 3.82 2.66 21.10
CA PRO A 56 5.08 3.36 20.83
C PRO A 56 6.30 2.77 21.56
N ASP A 57 6.51 1.45 21.48
CA ASP A 57 7.57 0.75 22.24
C ASP A 57 8.60 -0.06 21.43
N ARG A 58 8.40 -0.26 20.11
CA ARG A 58 9.20 -1.14 19.21
C ARG A 58 9.22 -2.64 19.55
N THR A 59 8.51 -3.07 20.60
CA THR A 59 8.45 -4.48 21.03
C THR A 59 7.29 -5.25 20.40
N GLN A 60 6.23 -4.55 19.98
CA GLN A 60 4.98 -5.14 19.48
C GLN A 60 4.72 -4.79 18.00
N PRO A 61 5.33 -5.50 17.03
CA PRO A 61 5.10 -5.26 15.60
C PRO A 61 3.70 -5.75 15.16
N SER A 62 2.96 -4.91 14.42
CA SER A 62 1.72 -5.32 13.75
C SER A 62 2.03 -5.92 12.38
N ASP A 63 2.60 -5.10 11.49
CA ASP A 63 2.80 -5.41 10.07
C ASP A 63 4.12 -4.78 9.59
N PRO A 64 4.79 -5.32 8.56
CA PRO A 64 6.03 -4.78 8.03
C PRO A 64 5.79 -3.48 7.22
N VAL A 65 6.71 -2.53 7.34
CA VAL A 65 6.84 -1.47 6.34
C VAL A 65 7.39 -2.10 5.07
N ASN A 66 6.61 -2.07 3.98
CA ASN A 66 6.95 -2.64 2.67
C ASN A 66 6.87 -1.66 1.50
N LEU A 67 6.65 -0.39 1.81
CA LEU A 67 6.70 0.73 0.88
C LEU A 67 7.47 1.88 1.52
N VAL A 68 8.24 2.59 0.73
CA VAL A 68 8.84 3.89 1.10
C VAL A 68 8.64 4.84 -0.07
N PHE A 69 8.40 6.12 0.19
CA PHE A 69 8.20 7.14 -0.82
C PHE A 69 9.07 8.35 -0.49
N HIS A 70 9.89 8.74 -1.45
CA HIS A 70 10.75 9.92 -1.38
C HIS A 70 10.09 11.07 -2.14
N GLY A 71 10.34 12.31 -1.69
CA GLY A 71 9.83 13.52 -2.37
C GLY A 71 8.31 13.74 -2.31
N THR A 72 7.54 12.89 -1.62
CA THR A 72 6.09 13.04 -1.48
C THR A 72 5.61 12.72 -0.07
N ASP A 73 4.59 13.46 0.38
CA ASP A 73 3.83 13.13 1.59
C ASP A 73 2.79 12.03 1.29
N ALA A 74 2.15 11.52 2.34
CA ALA A 74 1.09 10.53 2.24
C ALA A 74 -0.13 11.03 1.44
N ARG A 75 -0.35 12.36 1.37
CA ARG A 75 -1.47 12.97 0.64
C ARG A 75 -1.24 12.95 -0.87
N GLY A 76 0.00 13.13 -1.32
CA GLY A 76 0.40 12.96 -2.71
C GLY A 76 0.20 11.53 -3.21
N VAL A 77 0.66 10.54 -2.43
CA VAL A 77 0.41 9.11 -2.74
C VAL A 77 -1.09 8.81 -2.76
N ARG A 78 -1.87 9.34 -1.80
CA ARG A 78 -3.35 9.23 -1.81
C ARG A 78 -3.97 9.80 -3.08
N ALA A 79 -3.59 11.01 -3.47
CA ALA A 79 -4.11 11.67 -4.66
C ALA A 79 -3.77 10.91 -5.95
N ALA A 80 -2.58 10.32 -6.03
CA ALA A 80 -2.17 9.49 -7.15
C ALA A 80 -3.03 8.21 -7.29
N LEU A 81 -3.23 7.48 -6.18
CA LEU A 81 -4.02 6.24 -6.19
C LEU A 81 -5.52 6.50 -6.41
N MET A 82 -6.10 7.49 -5.71
CA MET A 82 -7.51 7.86 -5.88
C MET A 82 -7.81 8.59 -7.20
N GLY A 83 -6.79 9.02 -7.93
CA GLY A 83 -6.93 9.59 -9.28
C GLY A 83 -7.15 8.54 -10.39
N LEU A 84 -7.05 7.25 -10.06
CA LEU A 84 -7.26 6.15 -10.99
C LEU A 84 -8.75 5.84 -11.18
N ASP A 85 -9.17 5.66 -12.43
CA ASP A 85 -10.53 5.33 -12.86
C ASP A 85 -10.93 3.85 -12.65
N GLY A 86 -10.04 3.05 -12.07
CA GLY A 86 -10.21 1.61 -11.93
C GLY A 86 -10.06 0.80 -13.23
N ALA A 87 -9.88 1.39 -14.41
CA ALA A 87 -9.92 0.64 -15.67
C ALA A 87 -8.67 -0.26 -15.89
N ARG A 88 -8.79 -1.55 -15.57
CA ARG A 88 -7.73 -2.57 -15.75
C ARG A 88 -8.17 -3.70 -16.66
N ALA A 89 -7.19 -4.41 -17.22
CA ALA A 89 -7.44 -5.66 -17.92
C ALA A 89 -7.98 -6.74 -16.94
N PRO A 90 -8.83 -7.68 -17.40
CA PRO A 90 -9.23 -8.84 -16.59
C PRO A 90 -7.99 -9.61 -16.11
N GLY A 91 -7.96 -9.99 -14.83
CA GLY A 91 -6.84 -10.70 -14.21
C GLY A 91 -5.61 -9.84 -13.88
N ALA A 92 -5.68 -8.51 -14.03
CA ALA A 92 -4.60 -7.60 -13.62
C ALA A 92 -4.50 -7.42 -12.08
N LEU A 93 -5.49 -7.89 -11.33
CA LEU A 93 -5.53 -7.92 -9.86
C LEU A 93 -5.75 -9.37 -9.39
N MET A 94 -5.49 -9.61 -8.11
CA MET A 94 -5.67 -10.93 -7.48
C MET A 94 -7.16 -11.34 -7.46
N PRO A 95 -7.46 -12.65 -7.37
CA PRO A 95 -8.84 -13.13 -7.29
C PRO A 95 -9.61 -12.50 -6.12
N GLY A 96 -10.90 -12.26 -6.33
CA GLY A 96 -11.77 -11.57 -5.38
C GLY A 96 -11.74 -10.02 -5.44
N ILE A 97 -10.81 -9.40 -6.18
CA ILE A 97 -10.81 -7.94 -6.41
C ILE A 97 -11.32 -7.64 -7.82
N PRO A 98 -12.43 -6.87 -7.98
CA PRO A 98 -12.95 -6.50 -9.30
C PRO A 98 -11.92 -5.72 -10.13
N ALA A 99 -11.83 -6.01 -11.43
CA ALA A 99 -10.85 -5.36 -12.32
C ALA A 99 -11.09 -3.83 -12.40
N ASP A 100 -12.34 -3.38 -12.27
CA ASP A 100 -12.81 -2.00 -12.25
C ASP A 100 -12.79 -1.34 -10.86
N ALA A 101 -12.28 -2.01 -9.83
CA ALA A 101 -12.24 -1.47 -8.47
C ALA A 101 -11.44 -0.15 -8.41
N CYS A 102 -11.99 0.86 -7.74
CA CYS A 102 -11.31 2.13 -7.50
C CYS A 102 -10.70 2.17 -6.09
N TRP A 103 -9.63 2.94 -5.93
CA TRP A 103 -9.07 3.25 -4.61
C TRP A 103 -10.00 4.16 -3.82
N ARG A 104 -10.22 3.85 -2.54
CA ARG A 104 -11.06 4.63 -1.62
C ARG A 104 -10.41 4.70 -0.23
N ASP A 105 -10.85 5.64 0.60
CA ASP A 105 -10.46 5.69 2.01
C ASP A 105 -10.90 4.41 2.73
N ALA A 106 -9.98 3.80 3.48
CA ALA A 106 -10.24 2.56 4.22
C ALA A 106 -10.59 2.83 5.69
N MET A 107 -11.30 1.88 6.28
CA MET A 107 -11.55 1.84 7.72
C MET A 107 -10.57 0.86 8.40
N GLY A 108 -9.98 1.30 9.51
CA GLY A 108 -9.07 0.50 10.31
C GLY A 108 -8.66 1.19 11.61
N ALA A 109 -8.09 0.42 12.53
CA ALA A 109 -7.50 0.97 13.75
C ALA A 109 -6.34 1.93 13.43
N VAL A 110 -6.10 2.89 14.33
CA VAL A 110 -4.89 3.72 14.27
C VAL A 110 -3.66 2.85 14.51
N GLN A 111 -2.64 3.06 13.68
CA GLN A 111 -1.29 2.53 13.86
C GLN A 111 -0.30 3.69 13.82
N ILE A 112 0.95 3.41 14.19
CA ILE A 112 2.09 4.33 14.18
C ILE A 112 3.28 3.69 13.46
N GLY A 113 4.05 4.51 12.75
CA GLY A 113 5.39 4.19 12.24
C GLY A 113 6.47 4.90 13.07
N PHE A 114 7.74 4.58 12.83
CA PHE A 114 8.87 5.22 13.51
C PHE A 114 10.06 5.49 12.58
N SER A 115 10.61 6.70 12.65
CA SER A 115 11.96 7.01 12.15
C SER A 115 12.84 7.61 13.25
N GLU A 116 14.15 7.50 13.11
CA GLU A 116 15.11 8.16 14.00
C GLU A 116 15.01 9.70 13.95
N ALA A 117 14.51 10.25 12.84
CA ALA A 117 14.39 11.70 12.62
C ALA A 117 13.08 12.30 13.16
N ALA A 118 11.94 11.59 13.02
CA ALA A 118 10.62 12.07 13.42
C ALA A 118 10.10 11.44 14.73
N GLY A 119 10.74 10.37 15.21
CA GLY A 119 10.20 9.56 16.30
C GLY A 119 8.96 8.77 15.86
N TRP A 120 8.01 8.59 16.78
CA TRP A 120 6.74 7.91 16.52
C TRP A 120 5.74 8.83 15.83
N THR A 121 5.17 8.40 14.69
CA THR A 121 4.16 9.18 13.96
C THR A 121 2.95 8.34 13.60
N GLY A 122 1.75 8.88 13.80
CA GLY A 122 0.48 8.22 13.46
C GLY A 122 0.21 8.12 11.97
N GLY A 123 -0.50 7.06 11.57
CA GLY A 123 -0.97 6.90 10.20
C GLY A 123 -1.93 8.02 9.82
N VAL A 124 -1.63 8.71 8.72
CA VAL A 124 -2.38 9.90 8.25
C VAL A 124 -3.33 9.58 7.10
N VAL A 125 -3.15 8.44 6.43
CA VAL A 125 -3.98 7.96 5.32
C VAL A 125 -4.11 6.44 5.44
N GLN A 126 -5.33 5.91 5.28
CA GLN A 126 -5.60 4.49 5.04
C GLN A 126 -6.43 4.38 3.76
N LEU A 127 -6.07 3.47 2.86
CA LEU A 127 -6.73 3.28 1.56
C LEU A 127 -6.99 1.80 1.29
N GLU A 128 -8.06 1.51 0.56
CA GLU A 128 -8.35 0.16 0.09
C GLU A 128 -8.69 0.12 -1.41
N LEU A 129 -8.32 -1.00 -2.04
CA LEU A 129 -8.69 -1.40 -3.38
C LEU A 129 -9.34 -2.79 -3.29
N GLY A 130 -10.62 -2.90 -3.64
CA GLY A 130 -11.44 -4.10 -3.42
C GLY A 130 -12.61 -3.80 -2.50
N SER A 131 -12.92 -4.70 -1.56
CA SER A 131 -14.01 -4.50 -0.59
C SER A 131 -13.64 -4.86 0.85
N TYR A 132 -14.10 -4.04 1.80
CA TYR A 132 -14.04 -4.32 3.24
C TYR A 132 -14.68 -5.66 3.59
N ASP A 133 -15.85 -5.97 3.03
CA ASP A 133 -16.59 -7.22 3.30
C ASP A 133 -16.09 -8.42 2.47
N GLY A 134 -14.96 -8.28 1.77
CA GLY A 134 -14.43 -9.28 0.85
C GLY A 134 -12.91 -9.27 0.86
N VAL A 135 -12.33 -9.38 -0.34
CA VAL A 135 -10.87 -9.30 -0.55
C VAL A 135 -10.49 -7.86 -0.88
N ARG A 136 -9.39 -7.35 -0.30
CA ARG A 136 -8.85 -6.04 -0.63
C ARG A 136 -7.33 -5.97 -0.48
N VAL A 137 -6.71 -5.07 -1.24
CA VAL A 137 -5.43 -4.47 -0.86
C VAL A 137 -5.72 -3.31 0.09
N HIS A 138 -5.15 -3.33 1.28
CA HIS A 138 -5.21 -2.28 2.28
C HIS A 138 -3.83 -1.63 2.40
N VAL A 139 -3.76 -0.30 2.31
CA VAL A 139 -2.54 0.49 2.44
C VAL A 139 -2.69 1.47 3.59
N ARG A 140 -1.69 1.55 4.48
CA ARG A 140 -1.54 2.60 5.48
C ARG A 140 -0.28 3.40 5.20
N LEU A 141 -0.39 4.72 5.23
CA LEU A 141 0.71 5.63 4.97
C LEU A 141 1.01 6.50 6.19
N PHE A 142 2.31 6.63 6.48
CA PHE A 142 2.85 7.31 7.64
C PHE A 142 3.88 8.34 7.14
N ASP A 143 3.58 9.60 7.36
CA ASP A 143 4.53 10.69 7.15
C ASP A 143 5.60 10.60 8.24
N LEU A 144 6.88 10.51 7.85
CA LEU A 144 8.03 10.45 8.77
C LEU A 144 8.97 11.65 8.56
N GLY A 145 8.44 12.78 8.07
CA GLY A 145 9.12 14.06 7.92
C GLY A 145 9.46 14.37 6.46
N ASP A 146 10.65 14.00 6.01
CA ASP A 146 11.10 14.23 4.62
C ASP A 146 10.81 13.06 3.67
N PHE A 147 10.09 12.04 4.15
CA PHE A 147 9.68 10.86 3.40
C PHE A 147 8.43 10.21 4.02
N THR A 148 7.68 9.46 3.22
CA THR A 148 6.54 8.66 3.67
C THR A 148 6.93 7.20 3.69
N VAL A 149 6.46 6.42 4.67
CA VAL A 149 6.49 4.95 4.61
C VAL A 149 5.08 4.40 4.49
N GLY A 150 4.96 3.21 3.90
CA GLY A 150 3.71 2.50 3.78
C GLY A 150 3.80 1.05 4.25
N ASN A 151 2.68 0.59 4.81
CA ASN A 151 2.37 -0.82 4.96
C ASN A 151 1.21 -1.14 4.01
N ALA A 152 1.44 -2.03 3.05
CA ALA A 152 0.44 -2.61 2.18
C ALA A 152 0.26 -4.09 2.50
N HIS A 153 -0.99 -4.55 2.60
CA HIS A 153 -1.31 -5.96 2.70
C HIS A 153 -2.58 -6.32 1.93
N LEU A 154 -2.62 -7.56 1.46
CA LEU A 154 -3.82 -8.23 1.04
C LEU A 154 -4.49 -8.80 2.29
N ASP A 155 -5.72 -8.38 2.57
CA ASP A 155 -6.54 -8.95 3.63
C ASP A 155 -7.91 -9.40 3.10
N PHE A 156 -8.59 -10.23 3.90
CA PHE A 156 -10.01 -10.53 3.70
C PHE A 156 -10.75 -10.62 5.02
N LEU A 157 -12.05 -10.32 5.01
CA LEU A 157 -12.93 -10.51 6.17
C LEU A 157 -13.14 -12.00 6.41
N VAL A 158 -12.77 -12.51 7.60
CA VAL A 158 -12.97 -13.92 7.94
C VAL A 158 -14.47 -14.18 8.12
N PRO A 159 -15.09 -15.11 7.36
CA PRO A 159 -16.53 -15.33 7.37
C PRO A 159 -17.12 -15.57 8.77
N GLY A 160 -18.19 -14.84 9.10
CA GLY A 160 -18.86 -14.92 10.40
C GLY A 160 -18.16 -14.17 11.53
N THR A 161 -17.16 -13.34 11.23
CA THR A 161 -16.44 -12.51 12.22
C THR A 161 -16.43 -11.04 11.81
N ALA A 162 -15.83 -10.18 12.66
CA ALA A 162 -15.48 -8.80 12.33
C ALA A 162 -13.97 -8.61 12.10
N GLU A 163 -13.21 -9.71 11.95
CA GLU A 163 -11.75 -9.70 11.89
C GLU A 163 -11.25 -9.87 10.45
N HIS A 164 -10.35 -8.98 10.03
CA HIS A 164 -9.60 -9.13 8.79
C HIS A 164 -8.35 -9.98 9.03
N ALA A 165 -8.16 -11.00 8.20
CA ALA A 165 -6.93 -11.77 8.19
C ALA A 165 -6.06 -11.35 7.01
N VAL A 166 -4.80 -11.01 7.31
CA VAL A 166 -3.78 -10.70 6.29
C VAL A 166 -3.27 -12.00 5.65
N LEU A 167 -3.17 -11.98 4.32
CA LEU A 167 -2.80 -13.12 3.48
C LEU A 167 -1.44 -12.94 2.81
N ALA A 168 -1.12 -11.73 2.33
CA ALA A 168 0.14 -11.45 1.63
C ALA A 168 0.57 -9.99 1.80
N TRP A 169 1.88 -9.74 1.78
CA TRP A 169 2.45 -8.38 1.84
C TRP A 169 3.17 -8.01 0.55
N ASP A 170 3.96 -8.92 -0.03
CA ASP A 170 4.78 -8.61 -1.21
C ASP A 170 3.90 -8.36 -2.45
N ALA A 171 2.88 -9.19 -2.69
CA ALA A 171 1.92 -8.99 -3.76
C ALA A 171 1.07 -7.71 -3.59
N ALA A 172 0.79 -7.30 -2.35
CA ALA A 172 0.05 -6.07 -2.07
C ALA A 172 0.89 -4.81 -2.36
N ALA A 173 2.17 -4.84 -1.99
CA ALA A 173 3.13 -3.80 -2.39
C ALA A 173 3.29 -3.73 -3.92
N GLU A 174 3.26 -4.87 -4.61
CA GLU A 174 3.32 -4.91 -6.07
C GLU A 174 2.08 -4.30 -6.75
N VAL A 175 0.88 -4.53 -6.21
CA VAL A 175 -0.33 -3.83 -6.68
C VAL A 175 -0.15 -2.32 -6.52
N VAL A 176 0.29 -1.83 -5.35
CA VAL A 176 0.55 -0.40 -5.14
C VAL A 176 1.59 0.13 -6.13
N ARG A 177 2.66 -0.63 -6.42
CA ARG A 177 3.66 -0.27 -7.45
C ARG A 177 3.02 -0.07 -8.81
N SER A 178 2.30 -1.09 -9.30
CA SER A 178 1.69 -1.08 -10.63
C SER A 178 0.63 0.01 -10.78
N GLU A 179 -0.13 0.29 -9.72
CA GLU A 179 -1.11 1.37 -9.67
C GLU A 179 -0.46 2.75 -9.70
N LEU A 180 0.64 2.96 -8.98
CA LEU A 180 1.41 4.20 -9.07
C LEU A 180 2.05 4.38 -10.45
N VAL A 181 2.53 3.31 -11.10
CA VAL A 181 2.93 3.36 -12.53
C VAL A 181 1.75 3.81 -13.40
N ARG A 182 0.57 3.21 -13.25
CA ARG A 182 -0.65 3.56 -14.00
C ARG A 182 -1.08 5.02 -13.79
N SER A 183 -0.89 5.57 -12.58
CA SER A 183 -1.25 6.97 -12.29
C SER A 183 -0.39 8.00 -13.03
N GLY A 184 0.81 7.60 -13.48
CA GLY A 184 1.81 8.51 -14.04
C GLY A 184 2.46 9.45 -13.02
N CYS A 185 2.22 9.25 -11.71
CA CYS A 185 2.81 10.04 -10.64
C CYS A 185 4.22 9.55 -10.22
N LEU A 186 4.68 8.41 -10.73
CA LEU A 186 6.08 7.99 -10.63
C LEU A 186 6.92 8.71 -11.68
N ALA A 187 7.76 9.64 -11.24
CA ALA A 187 8.66 10.41 -12.10
C ALA A 187 10.15 10.04 -11.94
N GLY A 188 10.43 8.86 -11.39
CA GLY A 188 11.77 8.29 -11.25
C GLY A 188 11.72 6.76 -11.27
N PRO A 189 12.87 6.07 -11.40
CA PRO A 189 12.93 4.62 -11.40
C PRO A 189 12.52 4.04 -10.05
N VAL A 190 11.70 2.98 -10.06
CA VAL A 190 11.38 2.22 -8.86
C VAL A 190 12.53 1.25 -8.56
N SER A 191 13.24 1.47 -7.45
CA SER A 191 14.31 0.58 -6.98
C SER A 191 13.82 -0.35 -5.88
N VAL A 192 14.04 -1.65 -6.06
CA VAL A 192 13.82 -2.68 -5.03
C VAL A 192 15.08 -2.79 -4.16
N SER A 193 14.96 -2.76 -2.83
CA SER A 193 16.10 -3.04 -1.94
C SER A 193 16.32 -4.53 -1.72
N GLU A 194 17.46 -4.85 -1.10
CA GLU A 194 17.65 -6.12 -0.43
C GLU A 194 16.50 -6.44 0.55
N ARG A 195 16.15 -7.73 0.63
CA ARG A 195 15.03 -8.19 1.44
C ARG A 195 15.43 -8.20 2.92
N ILE A 196 14.90 -7.25 3.68
CA ILE A 196 15.17 -7.19 5.12
C ILE A 196 14.19 -8.02 6.00
N THR A 197 12.97 -8.48 5.60
CA THR A 197 12.10 -9.48 6.36
C THR A 197 12.24 -10.92 5.85
N PRO A 198 11.86 -11.91 6.70
CA PRO A 198 11.03 -13.04 6.24
C PRO A 198 9.84 -12.63 5.35
N SER A 199 9.77 -13.18 4.15
CA SER A 199 8.52 -13.30 3.39
C SER A 199 8.23 -14.81 3.24
N PRO A 200 7.03 -15.29 3.62
CA PRO A 200 5.94 -14.53 4.24
C PRO A 200 6.34 -14.00 5.63
N TYR A 201 5.74 -12.88 6.06
CA TYR A 201 6.04 -12.29 7.38
C TYR A 201 5.44 -13.11 8.53
N ARG A 202 4.26 -13.70 8.30
CA ARG A 202 3.56 -14.64 9.20
C ARG A 202 2.89 -15.73 8.36
N ASP A 203 2.79 -16.93 8.91
CA ASP A 203 1.99 -18.00 8.32
C ASP A 203 0.50 -17.64 8.38
N ILE A 204 -0.24 -17.92 7.30
CA ILE A 204 -1.70 -17.83 7.30
C ILE A 204 -2.23 -19.02 8.14
N PRO A 205 -3.01 -18.80 9.21
CA PRO A 205 -3.53 -19.90 10.01
C PRO A 205 -4.38 -20.86 9.16
N GLY A 206 -4.21 -22.17 9.30
CA GLY A 206 -4.92 -23.18 8.51
C GLY A 206 -6.44 -22.97 8.38
N PRO A 207 -7.18 -22.65 9.46
CA PRO A 207 -8.61 -22.34 9.40
C PRO A 207 -8.94 -21.06 8.61
N VAL A 208 -8.07 -20.04 8.69
CA VAL A 208 -8.19 -18.79 7.92
C VAL A 208 -7.97 -19.09 6.44
N LEU A 209 -6.89 -19.81 6.10
CA LEU A 209 -6.62 -20.21 4.72
C LEU A 209 -7.75 -21.07 4.16
N ALA A 210 -8.32 -21.98 4.95
CA ALA A 210 -9.45 -22.81 4.53
C ALA A 210 -10.76 -22.03 4.31
N ALA A 211 -10.93 -20.88 4.97
CA ALA A 211 -12.09 -20.00 4.83
C ALA A 211 -11.98 -19.01 3.66
N ALA A 212 -10.80 -18.87 3.04
CA ALA A 212 -10.60 -18.02 1.87
C ALA A 212 -11.26 -18.61 0.60
N PRO A 213 -11.69 -17.75 -0.35
CA PRO A 213 -12.22 -18.17 -1.66
C PRO A 213 -11.29 -19.16 -2.39
N ALA A 214 -11.85 -20.10 -3.16
CA ALA A 214 -11.09 -21.19 -3.77
C ALA A 214 -10.03 -20.70 -4.78
N ASP A 215 -10.41 -19.78 -5.63
CA ASP A 215 -9.55 -19.04 -6.56
C ASP A 215 -8.43 -18.28 -5.82
N LEU A 216 -8.74 -17.65 -4.69
CA LEU A 216 -7.74 -16.97 -3.86
C LEU A 216 -6.74 -17.95 -3.21
N ARG A 217 -7.21 -19.12 -2.75
CA ARG A 217 -6.34 -20.18 -2.19
C ARG A 217 -5.42 -20.79 -3.26
N GLU A 218 -5.94 -21.00 -4.46
CA GLU A 218 -5.14 -21.46 -5.61
C GLU A 218 -4.08 -20.42 -6.01
N TRP A 219 -4.46 -19.14 -6.03
CA TRP A 219 -3.53 -18.03 -6.30
C TRP A 219 -2.45 -17.89 -5.21
N LEU A 220 -2.80 -18.00 -3.92
CA LEU A 220 -1.84 -17.99 -2.80
C LEU A 220 -0.83 -19.15 -2.85
N ALA A 221 -1.15 -20.25 -3.53
CA ALA A 221 -0.24 -21.38 -3.72
C ALA A 221 0.76 -21.17 -4.87
N LEU A 222 0.63 -20.09 -5.66
CA LEU A 222 1.55 -19.78 -6.75
C LEU A 222 2.88 -19.19 -6.23
N PRO A 223 4.03 -19.54 -6.85
CA PRO A 223 5.31 -18.91 -6.52
C PRO A 223 5.25 -17.38 -6.67
N GLY A 224 5.53 -16.66 -5.58
CA GLY A 224 5.54 -15.19 -5.55
C GLY A 224 4.21 -14.52 -5.17
N ALA A 225 3.18 -15.28 -4.78
CA ALA A 225 1.93 -14.72 -4.26
C ALA A 225 1.99 -14.30 -2.77
N GLY A 226 2.96 -14.82 -2.01
CA GLY A 226 3.20 -14.54 -0.58
C GLY A 226 4.40 -13.63 -0.33
#